data_AF-A0A9P8MUL3-F1
#
_entry.id   AF-A0A9P8MUL3-F1
#
_cell.length_a   1.000
_cell.length_b   1.000
_cell.length_c   1.000
_cell.angle_alpha   90.00
_cell.angle_beta   90.00
_cell.angle_gamma   90.00
#
_symmetry.space_group_name_H-M   'P 1'
#
loop_
_entity.id
_entity.type
_entity.pdbx_description
1 polymer ?
#
loop_
_entity_poly.entity_id
_entity_poly.type
_entity_poly.pdbx_seq_one_letter_code
_entity_poly.pdbx_strand_id
1 'polypeptide(L)'
;MGDGAAEPYKKLQKAAEDLGVDSRWICEVDQWDGQKKLDDLDHLNGSERETDEDEDVEDPPLEEFRVPLPTERVQILYDESTQWIMKLKKDPSNVQAVEELRNLNAKLEEEAVVKNTEDMMDEGAPTDYWNIEASFFSTHYQMINEGYRQLLEDRQNRTYSEEILEHKRLVDLKIERKHFPASWTMETPEEFLSRRDIASNIDYPWITLKASGGFTIIGYYPVGRGTRALVEREEDGRLIRSYETGSEAGVTADFRSKGLNLSKGQSEETESQLPGKLDQSPSSTTQQLSSLIRM
;
A
#
# COMPACT_ATOMS: atom_id res chain seq x y z
N MET A 1 -9.41 7.04 -36.01
CA MET A 1 -9.12 8.32 -35.31
C MET A 1 -7.62 8.57 -35.37
N GLY A 2 -7.21 9.84 -35.32
CA GLY A 2 -5.92 10.34 -35.80
C GLY A 2 -4.67 9.81 -35.10
N ASP A 3 -3.83 9.13 -35.86
CA ASP A 3 -2.43 8.77 -35.56
C ASP A 3 -1.49 10.01 -35.48
N GLY A 4 -2.06 11.22 -35.53
CA GLY A 4 -1.30 12.48 -35.66
C GLY A 4 -0.74 13.03 -34.35
N ALA A 5 -1.22 12.58 -33.19
CA ALA A 5 -0.85 13.14 -31.88
C ALA A 5 0.20 12.30 -31.10
N ALA A 6 0.31 11.00 -31.39
CA ALA A 6 1.20 10.10 -30.67
C ALA A 6 2.70 10.38 -30.95
N GLU A 7 3.03 10.74 -32.19
CA GLU A 7 4.40 11.08 -32.58
C GLU A 7 4.89 12.41 -32.00
N PRO A 8 4.11 13.51 -32.07
CA PRO A 8 4.44 14.76 -31.39
C PRO A 8 4.59 14.59 -29.87
N TYR A 9 3.72 13.79 -29.26
CA TYR A 9 3.75 13.55 -27.81
C TYR A 9 5.04 12.84 -27.35
N LYS A 10 5.44 11.76 -28.04
CA LYS A 10 6.73 11.09 -27.76
C LYS A 10 7.93 12.01 -27.95
N LYS A 11 7.87 12.92 -28.94
CA LYS A 11 8.93 13.92 -29.17
C LYS A 11 8.98 14.95 -28.02
N LEU A 12 7.83 15.34 -27.47
CA LEU A 12 7.74 16.24 -26.31
C LEU A 12 8.25 15.59 -25.01
N GLN A 13 7.88 14.34 -24.74
CA GLN A 13 8.40 13.59 -23.58
C GLN A 13 9.92 13.51 -23.62
N LYS A 14 10.48 13.13 -24.78
CA LYS A 14 11.92 13.04 -24.97
C LYS A 14 12.63 14.40 -24.82
N ALA A 15 12.03 15.47 -25.33
CA ALA A 15 12.56 16.83 -25.16
C ALA A 15 12.53 17.29 -23.70
N ALA A 16 11.51 16.91 -22.92
CA ALA A 16 11.42 17.20 -21.50
C ALA A 16 12.49 16.46 -20.69
N GLU A 17 12.73 15.17 -21.01
CA GLU A 17 13.83 14.39 -20.42
C GLU A 17 15.20 15.03 -20.72
N ASP A 18 15.44 15.44 -21.97
CA ASP A 18 16.69 16.09 -22.40
C ASP A 18 16.90 17.46 -21.71
N LEU A 19 15.82 18.12 -21.29
CA LEU A 19 15.84 19.38 -20.52
C LEU A 19 15.95 19.16 -19.00
N GLY A 20 16.03 17.91 -18.54
CA GLY A 20 16.15 17.57 -17.12
C GLY A 20 14.85 17.75 -16.33
N VAL A 21 13.70 17.74 -17.00
CA VAL A 21 12.40 17.71 -16.33
C VAL A 21 12.27 16.38 -15.60
N ASP A 22 11.94 16.45 -14.30
CA ASP A 22 11.77 15.26 -13.46
C ASP A 22 10.65 14.38 -14.02
N SER A 23 10.91 13.06 -14.10
CA SER A 23 9.99 12.08 -14.68
C SER A 23 8.63 12.06 -13.99
N ARG A 24 8.54 12.52 -12.74
CA ARG A 24 7.27 12.73 -12.02
C ARG A 24 6.30 13.65 -12.78
N TRP A 25 6.80 14.74 -13.38
CA TRP A 25 5.98 15.69 -14.15
C TRP A 25 5.66 15.16 -15.56
N ILE A 26 6.55 14.35 -16.14
CA ILE A 26 6.34 13.74 -17.46
C ILE A 26 5.22 12.69 -17.39
N CYS A 27 5.17 11.90 -16.31
CA CYS A 27 4.10 10.93 -16.06
C CYS A 27 2.75 11.58 -15.72
N GLU A 28 2.74 12.80 -15.18
CA GLU A 28 1.51 13.56 -14.92
C GLU A 28 0.82 13.98 -16.21
N VAL A 29 1.59 14.36 -17.24
CA VAL A 29 1.04 14.70 -18.56
C VAL A 29 0.44 13.48 -19.26
N ASP A 30 0.99 12.28 -19.01
CA ASP A 30 0.44 11.01 -19.55
C ASP A 30 -0.94 10.66 -18.96
N GLN A 31 -1.25 11.24 -17.81
CA GLN A 31 -2.50 11.06 -17.08
C GLN A 31 -3.39 12.30 -17.14
N TRP A 32 -2.97 13.30 -17.89
CA TRP A 32 -3.70 14.55 -18.01
C TRP A 32 -4.90 14.35 -18.93
N ASP A 33 -6.11 14.52 -18.36
CA ASP A 33 -7.39 14.38 -19.05
C ASP A 33 -7.75 15.62 -19.91
N GLY A 34 -6.78 16.52 -20.13
CA GLY A 34 -6.95 17.75 -20.89
C GLY A 34 -7.69 18.87 -20.13
N GLN A 35 -8.12 18.64 -18.89
CA GLN A 35 -8.84 19.63 -18.08
C GLN A 35 -7.97 20.12 -16.91
N LYS A 36 -6.93 20.91 -17.20
CA LYS A 36 -6.37 21.80 -16.20
C LYS A 36 -6.92 23.20 -16.47
N LYS A 37 -7.78 23.70 -15.58
CA LYS A 37 -8.13 25.11 -15.56
C LYS A 37 -6.85 25.87 -15.22
N LEU A 38 -6.29 26.57 -16.20
CA LEU A 38 -5.10 27.41 -16.04
C LEU A 38 -5.33 28.56 -15.04
N ASP A 39 -6.59 28.82 -14.70
CA ASP A 39 -7.02 29.87 -13.78
C ASP A 39 -6.66 29.60 -12.30
N ASP A 40 -6.32 28.35 -11.93
CA ASP A 40 -5.89 28.03 -10.56
C ASP A 40 -4.42 28.43 -10.28
N LEU A 41 -3.71 29.02 -11.26
CA LEU A 41 -2.34 29.52 -11.12
C LEU A 41 -2.24 31.02 -10.74
N ASP A 42 -3.38 31.67 -10.46
CA ASP A 42 -3.47 33.11 -10.14
C ASP A 42 -2.86 33.52 -8.79
N HIS A 43 -2.17 32.62 -8.08
CA HIS A 43 -1.41 32.96 -6.89
C HIS A 43 0.09 33.19 -7.11
N LEU A 44 0.62 33.04 -8.34
CA LEU A 44 2.05 33.22 -8.59
C LEU A 44 2.38 33.93 -9.93
N ASN A 45 1.73 35.04 -10.24
CA ASN A 45 2.38 36.26 -10.77
C ASN A 45 1.34 37.28 -11.22
N GLY A 46 1.35 38.46 -10.61
CA GLY A 46 0.63 39.60 -11.14
C GLY A 46 1.24 40.06 -12.47
N SER A 47 0.46 39.99 -13.54
CA SER A 47 0.60 40.84 -14.71
C SER A 47 -0.70 40.86 -15.51
N GLU A 48 -1.33 42.01 -15.53
CA GLU A 48 -2.52 42.36 -16.30
C GLU A 48 -2.35 42.07 -17.81
N ARG A 49 -3.38 41.53 -18.47
CA ARG A 49 -3.93 42.01 -19.76
C ARG A 49 -5.08 41.13 -20.27
N GLU A 50 -6.28 41.72 -20.35
CA GLU A 50 -6.96 42.24 -21.56
C GLU A 50 -7.90 41.18 -22.15
N THR A 51 -9.18 41.42 -21.91
CA THR A 51 -10.37 40.72 -22.38
C THR A 51 -10.55 40.95 -23.88
N ASP A 52 -10.55 39.87 -24.67
CA ASP A 52 -11.19 39.85 -25.97
C ASP A 52 -12.38 38.88 -25.90
N GLU A 53 -13.57 39.46 -26.08
CA GLU A 53 -14.86 38.81 -26.16
C GLU A 53 -14.94 38.07 -27.49
N ASP A 54 -14.77 36.74 -27.49
CA ASP A 54 -15.21 35.89 -28.59
C ASP A 54 -16.18 34.84 -28.04
N GLU A 55 -17.33 34.75 -28.70
CA GLU A 55 -18.55 34.04 -28.31
C GLU A 55 -18.28 32.58 -27.90
N ASP A 56 -18.52 32.29 -26.62
CA ASP A 56 -18.58 30.93 -26.06
C ASP A 56 -19.69 30.14 -26.76
N VAL A 57 -19.34 29.47 -27.86
CA VAL A 57 -20.00 28.22 -28.21
C VAL A 57 -19.60 27.25 -27.10
N GLU A 58 -20.44 27.14 -26.07
CA GLU A 58 -20.36 26.07 -25.08
C GLU A 58 -20.44 24.73 -25.84
N ASP A 59 -19.29 24.22 -26.25
CA ASP A 59 -19.16 22.82 -26.63
C ASP A 59 -19.71 22.02 -25.45
N PRO A 60 -20.67 21.10 -25.69
CA PRO A 60 -21.21 20.29 -24.62
C PRO A 60 -20.04 19.59 -23.93
N PRO A 61 -19.97 19.60 -22.58
CA PRO A 61 -18.86 19.04 -21.85
C PRO A 61 -18.64 17.61 -22.33
N LEU A 62 -17.45 17.34 -22.89
CA LEU A 62 -17.03 16.03 -23.34
C LEU A 62 -17.32 15.05 -22.21
N GLU A 63 -18.25 14.12 -22.48
CA GLU A 63 -18.71 13.11 -21.55
C GLU A 63 -17.47 12.41 -20.97
N GLU A 64 -17.22 12.57 -19.67
CA GLU A 64 -16.06 12.00 -18.98
C GLU A 64 -15.90 10.54 -19.42
N PHE A 65 -14.75 10.20 -20.00
CA PHE A 65 -14.47 8.86 -20.51
C PHE A 65 -14.46 7.87 -19.35
N ARG A 66 -15.63 7.28 -19.07
CA ARG A 66 -15.84 6.34 -17.97
C ARG A 66 -15.50 4.93 -18.45
N VAL A 67 -14.49 4.33 -17.82
CA VAL A 67 -14.15 2.92 -18.03
C VAL A 67 -15.39 2.08 -17.72
N PRO A 68 -15.82 1.19 -18.64
CA PRO A 68 -17.00 0.37 -18.41
C PRO A 68 -16.79 -0.54 -17.20
N LEU A 69 -17.89 -0.86 -16.52
CA LEU A 69 -17.85 -1.79 -15.38
C LEU A 69 -17.19 -3.11 -15.80
N PRO A 70 -16.23 -3.62 -15.00
CA PRO A 70 -15.52 -4.85 -15.31
C PRO A 70 -16.48 -6.04 -15.27
N THR A 71 -16.33 -6.95 -16.23
CA THR A 71 -17.05 -8.23 -16.22
C THR A 71 -16.60 -9.09 -15.03
N GLU A 72 -17.38 -10.11 -14.67
CA GLU A 72 -17.00 -11.04 -13.59
C GLU A 72 -15.61 -11.67 -13.86
N ARG A 73 -15.31 -11.95 -15.13
CA ARG A 73 -14.02 -12.51 -15.53
C ARG A 73 -12.87 -11.54 -15.32
N VAL A 74 -13.05 -10.26 -15.64
CA VAL A 74 -12.07 -9.20 -15.36
C VAL A 74 -11.87 -9.04 -13.85
N GLN A 75 -12.94 -9.10 -13.06
CA GLN A 75 -12.84 -9.03 -11.59
C GLN A 75 -12.01 -10.19 -11.02
N ILE A 76 -12.22 -11.42 -11.51
CA ILE A 76 -11.40 -12.58 -11.13
C ILE A 76 -9.92 -12.34 -11.45
N LEU A 77 -9.61 -11.75 -12.62
CA LEU A 77 -8.23 -11.42 -13.00
C LEU A 77 -7.64 -10.33 -12.10
N TYR A 78 -8.44 -9.35 -11.64
CA TYR A 78 -8.00 -8.38 -10.64
C TYR A 78 -7.72 -9.02 -9.27
N ASP A 79 -8.55 -9.97 -8.84
CA ASP A 79 -8.30 -10.72 -7.62
C ASP A 79 -7.01 -11.54 -7.72
N GLU A 80 -6.78 -12.24 -8.85
CA GLU A 80 -5.52 -12.94 -9.13
C GLU A 80 -4.30 -11.99 -9.14
N SER A 81 -4.49 -10.77 -9.63
CA SER A 81 -3.46 -9.72 -9.70
C SER A 81 -3.12 -9.13 -8.33
N THR A 82 -4.04 -9.20 -7.37
CA THR A 82 -3.89 -8.55 -6.07
C THR A 82 -2.62 -8.98 -5.35
N GLN A 83 -2.26 -10.26 -5.37
CA GLN A 83 -1.03 -10.73 -4.74
C GLN A 83 0.25 -10.08 -5.31
N TRP A 84 0.26 -9.74 -6.59
CA TRP A 84 1.40 -9.13 -7.28
C TRP A 84 1.46 -7.63 -6.99
N ILE A 85 0.31 -6.97 -6.98
CA ILE A 85 0.21 -5.58 -6.50
C ILE A 85 0.67 -5.47 -5.05
N MET A 86 0.30 -6.40 -4.18
CA MET A 86 0.76 -6.43 -2.78
C MET A 86 2.28 -6.64 -2.67
N LYS A 87 2.89 -7.37 -3.61
CA LYS A 87 4.36 -7.44 -3.71
C LYS A 87 4.95 -6.10 -4.14
N LEU A 88 4.38 -5.41 -5.14
CA LEU A 88 4.82 -4.08 -5.55
C LEU A 88 4.68 -3.02 -4.46
N LYS A 89 3.62 -3.09 -3.63
CA LYS A 89 3.46 -2.20 -2.47
C LYS A 89 4.63 -2.31 -1.50
N LYS A 90 5.18 -3.52 -1.34
CA LYS A 90 6.32 -3.79 -0.44
C LYS A 90 7.67 -3.53 -1.10
N ASP A 91 7.79 -3.92 -2.35
CA ASP A 91 8.99 -3.84 -3.18
C ASP A 91 8.59 -3.33 -4.57
N PRO A 92 8.61 -2.01 -4.80
CA PRO A 92 8.18 -1.43 -6.07
C PRO A 92 9.05 -1.81 -7.28
N SER A 93 10.26 -2.33 -7.03
CA SER A 93 11.18 -2.81 -8.07
C SER A 93 11.09 -4.33 -8.30
N ASN A 94 10.06 -4.99 -7.75
CA ASN A 94 9.92 -6.44 -7.86
C ASN A 94 9.69 -6.91 -9.30
N VAL A 95 10.75 -7.38 -9.96
CA VAL A 95 10.73 -7.80 -11.37
C VAL A 95 9.70 -8.90 -11.63
N GLN A 96 9.59 -9.87 -10.71
CA GLN A 96 8.63 -10.96 -10.84
C GLN A 96 7.20 -10.43 -10.84
N ALA A 97 6.85 -9.51 -9.93
CA ALA A 97 5.50 -8.95 -9.88
C ALA A 97 5.17 -8.16 -11.15
N VAL A 98 6.13 -7.41 -11.70
CA VAL A 98 5.95 -6.70 -12.99
C VAL A 98 5.70 -7.68 -14.14
N GLU A 99 6.46 -8.76 -14.21
CA GLU A 99 6.32 -9.78 -15.26
C GLU A 99 4.96 -10.50 -15.18
N GLU A 100 4.54 -10.88 -13.97
CA GLU A 100 3.26 -11.57 -13.77
C GLU A 100 2.05 -10.67 -14.05
N LEU A 101 2.13 -9.38 -13.70
CA LEU A 101 1.11 -8.39 -14.08
C LEU A 101 1.05 -8.20 -15.60
N ARG A 102 2.18 -8.24 -16.30
CA ARG A 102 2.21 -8.23 -17.77
C ARG A 102 1.52 -9.46 -18.36
N ASN A 103 1.77 -10.65 -17.80
CA ASN A 103 1.11 -11.88 -18.24
C ASN A 103 -0.40 -11.85 -17.98
N LEU A 104 -0.84 -11.25 -16.88
CA LEU A 104 -2.26 -11.06 -16.57
C LEU A 104 -2.92 -10.02 -17.48
N ASN A 105 -2.21 -8.96 -17.86
CA ASN A 105 -2.70 -8.00 -18.86
C ASN A 105 -2.95 -8.64 -20.22
N ALA A 106 -2.13 -9.60 -20.66
CA ALA A 106 -2.40 -10.33 -21.89
C ALA A 106 -3.77 -11.06 -21.85
N LYS A 107 -4.15 -11.62 -20.68
CA LYS A 107 -5.48 -12.21 -20.49
C LYS A 107 -6.58 -11.16 -20.46
N LEU A 108 -6.34 -9.99 -19.84
CA LEU A 108 -7.30 -8.89 -19.80
C LEU A 108 -7.59 -8.34 -21.20
N GLU A 109 -6.57 -8.25 -22.05
CA GLU A 109 -6.71 -7.86 -23.45
C GLU A 109 -7.54 -8.87 -24.25
N GLU A 110 -7.33 -10.17 -24.04
CA GLU A 110 -8.15 -11.22 -24.66
C GLU A 110 -9.64 -11.06 -24.30
N GLU A 111 -9.94 -10.83 -23.02
CA GLU A 111 -11.32 -10.60 -22.56
C GLU A 111 -11.93 -9.30 -23.14
N ALA A 112 -11.13 -8.25 -23.31
CA ALA A 112 -11.57 -7.00 -23.97
C ALA A 112 -11.93 -7.23 -25.44
N VAL A 113 -11.15 -8.04 -26.16
CA VAL A 113 -11.44 -8.41 -27.55
C VAL A 113 -12.73 -9.23 -27.66
N VAL A 114 -12.93 -10.21 -26.76
CA VAL A 114 -14.16 -11.01 -26.74
C VAL A 114 -15.38 -10.11 -26.54
N LYS A 115 -15.34 -9.23 -25.54
CA LYS A 115 -16.47 -8.33 -25.25
C LYS A 115 -16.76 -7.37 -26.41
N ASN A 116 -15.74 -6.77 -27.00
CA ASN A 116 -15.91 -5.89 -28.17
C ASN A 116 -16.54 -6.62 -29.37
N THR A 117 -16.23 -7.91 -29.54
CA THR A 117 -16.79 -8.73 -30.61
C THR A 117 -18.26 -9.08 -30.35
N GLU A 118 -18.62 -9.33 -29.08
CA GLU A 118 -19.99 -9.63 -28.65
C GLU A 118 -20.90 -8.39 -28.71
N ASP A 119 -20.39 -7.23 -28.30
CA ASP A 119 -21.16 -5.98 -28.20
C ASP A 119 -21.38 -5.27 -29.55
N MET A 120 -20.85 -5.81 -30.66
CA MET A 120 -20.98 -5.26 -32.04
C MET A 120 -20.75 -3.74 -32.12
N MET A 121 -19.80 -3.21 -31.36
CA MET A 121 -19.47 -1.78 -31.41
C MET A 121 -18.67 -1.48 -32.70
N ASP A 122 -19.23 -0.63 -33.57
CA ASP A 122 -18.68 -0.25 -34.89
C ASP A 122 -17.30 0.46 -34.79
N GLU A 123 -17.02 1.07 -33.64
CA GLU A 123 -15.70 1.56 -33.25
C GLU A 123 -15.29 0.80 -31.98
N GLY A 124 -14.45 -0.24 -32.15
CA GLY A 124 -14.04 -1.12 -31.05
C GLY A 124 -13.52 -0.32 -29.86
N ALA A 125 -14.09 -0.57 -28.68
CA ALA A 125 -13.67 0.05 -27.44
C ALA A 125 -12.17 -0.23 -27.21
N PRO A 126 -11.36 0.74 -26.74
CA PRO A 126 -9.93 0.51 -26.46
C PRO A 126 -9.67 -0.76 -25.64
N THR A 127 -8.79 -1.64 -26.13
CA THR A 127 -8.53 -2.94 -25.50
C THR A 127 -7.78 -2.83 -24.17
N ASP A 128 -7.30 -1.64 -23.83
CA ASP A 128 -6.49 -1.35 -22.64
C ASP A 128 -7.31 -0.83 -21.45
N TYR A 129 -8.65 -0.82 -21.55
CA TYR A 129 -9.52 -0.33 -20.47
C TYR A 129 -9.19 -0.92 -19.11
N TRP A 130 -8.93 -2.23 -19.08
CA TRP A 130 -8.72 -2.97 -17.84
C TRP A 130 -7.27 -3.28 -17.54
N ASN A 131 -6.33 -2.80 -18.37
CA ASN A 131 -4.91 -3.07 -18.20
C ASN A 131 -4.38 -2.50 -16.87
N ILE A 132 -3.56 -3.31 -16.20
CA ILE A 132 -2.90 -2.97 -14.95
C ILE A 132 -1.52 -2.40 -15.29
N GLU A 133 -1.37 -1.08 -15.18
CA GLU A 133 -0.12 -0.39 -15.43
C GLU A 133 0.86 -0.60 -14.26
N ALA A 134 1.65 -1.67 -14.32
CA ALA A 134 2.62 -1.98 -13.26
C ALA A 134 3.62 -0.84 -13.02
N SER A 135 4.04 -0.13 -14.08
CA SER A 135 4.94 1.03 -13.98
C SER A 135 4.34 2.16 -13.15
N PHE A 136 3.05 2.46 -13.33
CA PHE A 136 2.33 3.46 -12.54
C PHE A 136 2.38 3.09 -11.05
N PHE A 137 1.92 1.88 -10.71
CA PHE A 137 1.90 1.43 -9.32
C PHE A 137 3.30 1.38 -8.71
N SER A 138 4.30 0.87 -9.43
CA SER A 138 5.70 0.85 -8.99
C SER A 138 6.20 2.26 -8.67
N THR A 139 6.04 3.23 -9.57
CA THR A 139 6.51 4.61 -9.33
C THR A 139 5.84 5.22 -8.11
N HIS A 140 4.51 5.16 -8.02
CA HIS A 140 3.79 5.81 -6.93
C HIS A 140 4.01 5.12 -5.58
N TYR A 141 4.06 3.78 -5.54
CA TYR A 141 4.41 3.07 -4.31
C TYR A 141 5.83 3.34 -3.86
N GLN A 142 6.78 3.51 -4.78
CA GLN A 142 8.15 3.90 -4.44
C GLN A 142 8.19 5.27 -3.77
N MET A 143 7.51 6.26 -4.33
CA MET A 143 7.48 7.61 -3.74
C MET A 143 6.84 7.61 -2.35
N ILE A 144 5.73 6.89 -2.17
CA ILE A 144 5.05 6.76 -0.88
C ILE A 144 5.96 6.04 0.14
N ASN A 145 6.60 4.94 -0.26
CA ASN A 145 7.48 4.18 0.64
C ASN A 145 8.72 4.96 1.07
N GLU A 146 9.28 5.76 0.16
CA GLU A 146 10.38 6.68 0.50
C GLU A 146 9.91 7.77 1.46
N GLY A 147 8.75 8.38 1.22
CA GLY A 147 8.14 9.33 2.15
C GLY A 147 7.92 8.73 3.54
N TYR A 148 7.43 7.48 3.63
CA TYR A 148 7.31 6.79 4.92
C TYR A 148 8.64 6.60 5.62
N ARG A 149 9.70 6.25 4.89
CA ARG A 149 11.03 6.11 5.46
C ARG A 149 11.50 7.44 6.07
N GLN A 150 11.25 8.55 5.39
CA GLN A 150 11.61 9.88 5.87
C GLN A 150 10.77 10.31 7.09
N LEU A 151 9.48 9.98 7.12
CA LEU A 151 8.62 10.27 8.29
C LEU A 151 9.02 9.47 9.54
N LEU A 152 9.74 8.35 9.40
CA LEU A 152 10.32 7.67 10.56
C LEU A 152 11.49 8.44 11.16
N GLU A 153 12.21 9.23 10.36
CA GLU A 153 13.32 10.08 10.79
C GLU A 153 12.79 11.43 11.34
N ASP A 154 11.82 12.04 10.67
CA ASP A 154 11.14 13.27 11.09
C ASP A 154 9.62 13.17 10.95
N ARG A 155 8.96 12.83 12.06
CA ARG A 155 7.51 12.56 12.12
C ARG A 155 6.63 13.77 11.86
N GLN A 156 7.15 15.00 11.99
CA GLN A 156 6.36 16.22 11.81
C GLN A 156 6.64 16.89 10.46
N ASN A 157 7.41 16.23 9.59
CA ASN A 157 7.76 16.78 8.29
C ASN A 157 6.54 16.85 7.37
N ARG A 158 5.98 18.07 7.25
CA ARG A 158 4.77 18.31 6.45
C ARG A 158 5.01 18.07 4.97
N THR A 159 6.22 18.34 4.47
CA THR A 159 6.56 18.14 3.05
C THR A 159 6.40 16.67 2.67
N TYR A 160 6.97 15.74 3.46
CA TYR A 160 6.83 14.31 3.17
C TYR A 160 5.39 13.82 3.36
N SER A 161 4.66 14.35 4.35
CA SER A 161 3.24 14.03 4.51
C SER A 161 2.41 14.46 3.28
N GLU A 162 2.63 15.67 2.77
CA GLU A 162 1.94 16.19 1.59
C GLU A 162 2.29 15.39 0.33
N GLU A 163 3.57 15.05 0.12
CA GLU A 163 4.01 14.21 -1.01
C GLU A 163 3.37 12.81 -0.99
N ILE A 164 3.31 12.17 0.19
CA ILE A 164 2.63 10.88 0.35
C ILE A 164 1.15 11.00 0.01
N LEU A 165 0.47 12.03 0.52
CA LEU A 165 -0.95 12.24 0.27
C LEU A 165 -1.24 12.47 -1.21
N GLU A 166 -0.40 13.21 -1.92
CA GLU A 166 -0.57 13.43 -3.35
C GLU A 166 -0.39 12.13 -4.14
N HIS A 167 0.69 11.38 -3.91
CA HIS A 167 0.87 10.10 -4.61
C HIS A 167 -0.21 9.08 -4.24
N LYS A 168 -0.69 9.06 -3.00
CA LYS A 168 -1.85 8.26 -2.61
C LYS A 168 -3.11 8.67 -3.37
N ARG A 169 -3.37 9.97 -3.50
CA ARG A 169 -4.52 10.51 -4.25
C ARG A 169 -4.51 10.03 -5.70
N LEU A 170 -3.34 10.06 -6.35
CA LEU A 170 -3.18 9.57 -7.72
C LEU A 170 -3.47 8.07 -7.83
N VAL A 171 -2.97 7.28 -6.89
CA VAL A 171 -3.27 5.83 -6.81
C VAL A 171 -4.76 5.59 -6.61
N ASP A 172 -5.39 6.27 -5.67
CA ASP A 172 -6.81 6.09 -5.34
C ASP A 172 -7.70 6.50 -6.51
N LEU A 173 -7.37 7.59 -7.21
CA LEU A 173 -8.07 8.03 -8.41
C LEU A 173 -7.95 7.00 -9.54
N LYS A 174 -6.76 6.40 -9.72
CA LYS A 174 -6.58 5.32 -10.71
C LYS A 174 -7.40 4.08 -10.34
N ILE A 175 -7.41 3.71 -9.05
CA ILE A 175 -8.20 2.59 -8.53
C ILE A 175 -9.68 2.80 -8.80
N GLU A 176 -10.21 3.99 -8.50
CA GLU A 176 -11.62 4.33 -8.73
C GLU A 176 -11.95 4.34 -10.22
N ARG A 177 -11.18 5.07 -11.04
CA ARG A 177 -11.43 5.22 -12.48
C ARG A 177 -11.39 3.89 -13.23
N LYS A 178 -10.56 2.93 -12.78
CA LYS A 178 -10.37 1.63 -13.45
C LYS A 178 -11.08 0.47 -12.75
N HIS A 179 -11.87 0.75 -11.71
CA HIS A 179 -12.57 -0.27 -10.90
C HIS A 179 -11.62 -1.34 -10.33
N PHE A 180 -10.40 -0.94 -9.97
CA PHE A 180 -9.45 -1.87 -9.34
C PHE A 180 -9.88 -2.18 -7.90
N PRO A 181 -9.40 -3.28 -7.30
CA PRO A 181 -9.68 -3.60 -5.91
C PRO A 181 -9.21 -2.50 -4.95
N ALA A 182 -10.09 -2.05 -4.05
CA ALA A 182 -9.81 -0.99 -3.08
C ALA A 182 -8.61 -1.32 -2.16
N SER A 183 -8.31 -2.61 -1.95
CA SER A 183 -7.15 -3.05 -1.17
C SER A 183 -5.80 -2.62 -1.76
N TRP A 184 -5.77 -2.20 -3.03
CA TRP A 184 -4.56 -1.72 -3.69
C TRP A 184 -4.15 -0.33 -3.18
N THR A 185 -5.03 0.41 -2.49
CA THR A 185 -4.72 1.73 -1.89
C THR A 185 -3.56 1.68 -0.89
N MET A 186 -2.86 2.80 -0.71
CA MET A 186 -1.84 2.97 0.34
C MET A 186 -2.45 3.65 1.57
N GLU A 187 -1.81 3.49 2.73
CA GLU A 187 -2.21 4.19 3.97
C GLU A 187 -1.97 5.71 3.84
N THR A 188 -2.58 6.52 4.70
CA THR A 188 -2.17 7.93 4.87
C THR A 188 -0.92 8.02 5.77
N PRO A 189 -0.22 9.17 5.79
CA PRO A 189 0.87 9.41 6.75
C PRO A 189 0.45 9.14 8.21
N GLU A 190 -0.74 9.60 8.61
CA GLU A 190 -1.26 9.46 9.96
C GLU A 190 -1.58 7.99 10.29
N GLU A 191 -2.20 7.27 9.35
CA GLU A 191 -2.48 5.84 9.50
C GLU A 191 -1.19 5.03 9.64
N PHE A 192 -0.20 5.33 8.79
CA PHE A 192 1.11 4.69 8.82
C PHE A 192 1.82 4.91 10.16
N LEU A 193 1.89 6.17 10.63
CA LEU A 193 2.52 6.52 11.90
C LEU A 193 1.75 5.94 13.09
N SER A 194 0.42 6.00 13.08
CA SER A 194 -0.42 5.44 14.15
C SER A 194 -0.24 3.93 14.28
N ARG A 195 -0.19 3.20 13.17
CA ARG A 195 0.07 1.76 13.17
C ARG A 195 1.47 1.43 13.72
N ARG A 196 2.46 2.27 13.42
CA ARG A 196 3.83 2.14 13.98
C ARG A 196 3.85 2.41 15.48
N ASP A 197 3.11 3.43 15.93
CA ASP A 197 3.03 3.78 17.34
C ASP A 197 2.37 2.68 18.16
N ILE A 198 1.28 2.10 17.66
CA ILE A 198 0.64 0.92 18.27
C ILE A 198 1.63 -0.26 18.34
N ALA A 199 2.40 -0.49 17.27
CA ALA A 199 3.40 -1.56 17.26
C ALA A 199 4.55 -1.31 18.26
N SER A 200 4.88 -0.04 18.54
CA SER A 200 5.95 0.37 19.45
C SER A 200 5.51 0.48 20.93
N ASN A 201 4.23 0.68 21.20
CA ASN A 201 3.70 0.96 22.54
C ASN A 201 2.74 -0.14 22.99
N ILE A 202 3.27 -1.36 23.14
CA ILE A 202 2.54 -2.48 23.70
C ILE A 202 2.73 -2.46 25.21
N ASP A 203 1.66 -2.07 25.92
CA ASP A 203 1.62 -2.19 27.38
C ASP A 203 1.32 -3.64 27.74
N TYR A 204 2.26 -4.26 28.45
CA TYR A 204 2.12 -5.64 28.87
C TYR A 204 1.41 -5.69 30.22
N PRO A 205 0.29 -6.43 30.37
CA PRO A 205 -0.44 -6.49 31.63
C PRO A 205 0.29 -7.27 32.73
N TRP A 206 1.50 -7.76 32.44
CA TRP A 206 2.38 -8.46 33.37
C TRP A 206 3.74 -7.76 33.45
N ILE A 207 4.52 -8.14 34.47
CA ILE A 207 5.84 -7.57 34.70
C ILE A 207 6.78 -7.93 33.55
N THR A 208 7.39 -6.92 32.95
CA THR A 208 8.51 -7.03 32.01
C THR A 208 9.82 -6.60 32.70
N LEU A 209 10.96 -7.04 32.16
CA LEU A 209 12.28 -6.70 32.71
C LEU A 209 13.12 -5.94 31.70
N LYS A 210 13.49 -4.69 32.01
CA LYS A 210 14.48 -3.96 31.21
C LYS A 210 15.88 -4.50 31.47
N ALA A 211 16.54 -4.97 30.41
CA ALA A 211 17.91 -5.44 30.46
C ALA A 211 18.90 -4.29 30.19
N SER A 212 20.16 -4.48 30.56
CA SER A 212 21.23 -3.48 30.42
C SER A 212 21.58 -3.14 28.96
N GLY A 213 21.14 -3.94 27.99
CA GLY A 213 21.38 -3.74 26.56
C GLY A 213 20.32 -2.93 25.83
N GLY A 214 19.45 -2.19 26.53
CA GLY A 214 18.39 -1.38 25.93
C GLY A 214 17.17 -2.17 25.45
N PHE A 215 17.14 -3.48 25.70
CA PHE A 215 16.04 -4.37 25.32
C PHE A 215 15.17 -4.75 26.52
N THR A 216 13.93 -5.14 26.26
CA THR A 216 12.97 -5.55 27.28
C THR A 216 12.70 -7.04 27.18
N ILE A 217 12.81 -7.76 28.29
CA ILE A 217 12.36 -9.15 28.39
C ILE A 217 10.85 -9.13 28.68
N ILE A 218 10.06 -9.58 27.72
CA ILE A 218 8.59 -9.58 27.81
C ILE A 218 8.10 -10.81 28.59
N GLY A 219 8.81 -11.93 28.47
CA GLY A 219 8.42 -13.19 29.08
C GLY A 219 9.51 -14.23 28.91
N TYR A 220 9.29 -15.40 29.49
CA TYR A 220 10.24 -16.50 29.43
C TYR A 220 9.54 -17.83 29.13
N TYR A 221 10.29 -18.75 28.54
CA TYR A 221 9.85 -20.09 28.22
C TYR A 221 10.86 -21.12 28.76
N PRO A 222 10.48 -22.01 29.68
CA PRO A 222 11.37 -23.06 30.18
C PRO A 222 11.67 -24.09 29.07
N VAL A 223 12.94 -24.42 28.86
CA VAL A 223 13.38 -25.42 27.87
C VAL A 223 14.32 -26.41 28.52
N GLY A 224 13.85 -27.64 28.76
CA GLY A 224 14.64 -28.66 29.45
C GLY A 224 15.08 -28.20 30.84
N ARG A 225 16.40 -28.07 31.06
CA ARG A 225 16.98 -27.50 32.30
C ARG A 225 17.24 -26.00 32.23
N GLY A 226 17.04 -25.37 31.07
CA GLY A 226 17.32 -23.97 30.82
C GLY A 226 16.06 -23.12 30.67
N THR A 227 16.26 -21.88 30.23
CA THR A 227 15.19 -20.91 29.96
C THR A 227 15.53 -20.16 28.68
N ARG A 228 14.54 -19.89 27.85
CA ARG A 228 14.61 -18.89 26.78
C ARG A 228 13.82 -17.65 27.19
N ALA A 229 14.30 -16.49 26.81
CA ALA A 229 13.64 -15.21 27.00
C ALA A 229 13.03 -14.78 25.68
N LEU A 230 11.80 -14.28 25.68
CA LEU A 230 11.29 -13.46 24.59
C LEU A 230 11.75 -12.03 24.87
N VAL A 231 12.61 -11.51 24.02
CA VAL A 231 13.16 -10.16 24.12
C VAL A 231 12.56 -9.26 23.06
N GLU A 232 12.49 -7.99 23.38
CA GLU A 232 11.99 -6.91 22.54
C GLU A 232 13.08 -5.86 22.38
N ARG A 233 13.44 -5.58 21.13
CA ARG A 233 14.45 -4.59 20.74
C ARG A 233 13.83 -3.60 19.77
N GLU A 234 14.20 -2.33 19.88
CA GLU A 234 13.92 -1.36 18.84
C GLU A 234 15.14 -1.28 17.92
N GLU A 235 14.97 -1.63 16.65
CA GLU A 235 15.99 -1.57 15.59
C GLU A 235 15.40 -0.80 14.40
N ASP A 236 16.05 0.29 14.00
CA ASP A 236 15.62 1.16 12.89
C ASP A 236 14.14 1.62 12.99
N GLY A 237 13.70 2.00 14.19
CA GLY A 237 12.31 2.40 14.47
C GLY A 237 11.30 1.26 14.33
N ARG A 238 11.77 0.01 14.28
CA ARG A 238 10.94 -1.19 14.29
C ARG A 238 11.17 -1.98 15.55
N LEU A 239 10.09 -2.38 16.17
CA LEU A 239 10.13 -3.24 17.33
C LEU A 239 10.25 -4.70 16.85
N ILE A 240 11.39 -5.32 17.16
CA ILE A 240 11.73 -6.70 16.82
C ILE A 240 11.64 -7.56 18.07
N ARG A 241 10.96 -8.70 17.95
CA ARG A 241 10.88 -9.70 19.01
C ARG A 241 11.62 -10.97 18.62
N SER A 242 12.48 -11.46 19.49
CA SER A 242 13.27 -12.65 19.24
C SER A 242 13.44 -13.49 20.50
N TYR A 243 13.79 -14.77 20.32
CA TYR A 243 14.09 -15.66 21.43
C TYR A 243 15.60 -15.71 21.68
N GLU A 244 16.00 -15.32 22.89
CA GLU A 244 17.39 -15.39 23.36
C GLU A 244 17.53 -16.42 24.49
N THR A 245 18.76 -16.87 24.76
CA THR A 245 19.03 -17.71 25.93
C THR A 245 18.77 -16.91 27.19
N GLY A 246 17.99 -17.44 28.13
CA GLY A 246 17.59 -16.71 29.33
C GLY A 246 18.77 -16.25 30.19
N SER A 247 19.88 -17.00 30.22
CA SER A 247 21.11 -16.58 30.90
C SER A 247 21.79 -15.39 30.22
N GLU A 248 21.75 -15.31 28.89
CA GLU A 248 22.35 -14.24 28.09
C GLU A 248 21.49 -12.98 28.12
N ALA A 249 20.17 -13.17 28.05
CA ALA A 249 19.19 -12.08 28.16
C ALA A 249 19.09 -11.48 29.58
N GLY A 250 19.68 -12.13 30.59
CA GLY A 250 19.65 -11.64 31.98
C GLY A 250 18.40 -12.02 32.77
N VAL A 251 17.75 -13.14 32.43
CA VAL A 251 16.59 -13.66 33.16
C VAL A 251 16.98 -14.06 34.59
N THR A 252 16.55 -13.24 35.54
CA THR A 252 16.81 -13.46 36.97
C THR A 252 15.81 -14.46 37.59
N ALA A 253 16.14 -14.98 38.77
CA ALA A 253 15.21 -15.81 39.52
C ALA A 253 13.94 -15.03 39.95
N ASP A 254 14.07 -13.73 40.22
CA ASP A 254 12.94 -12.85 40.55
C ASP A 254 12.01 -12.64 39.35
N PHE A 255 12.58 -12.47 38.14
CA PHE A 255 11.76 -12.40 36.94
C PHE A 255 11.09 -13.74 36.63
N ARG A 256 11.74 -14.88 36.87
CA ARG A 256 11.10 -16.20 36.71
C ARG A 256 9.95 -16.47 37.67
N SER A 257 9.86 -15.78 38.80
CA SER A 257 8.76 -15.97 39.75
C SER A 257 7.56 -15.05 39.48
N LYS A 258 7.78 -13.92 38.79
CA LYS A 258 6.78 -12.86 38.61
C LYS A 258 6.45 -12.52 37.15
N GLY A 259 7.38 -12.76 36.23
CA GLY A 259 7.22 -12.50 34.80
C GLY A 259 6.36 -13.57 34.13
N LEU A 260 5.90 -13.28 32.92
CA LEU A 260 5.05 -14.21 32.18
C LEU A 260 5.82 -15.46 31.75
N ASN A 261 5.29 -16.62 32.14
CA ASN A 261 5.72 -17.90 31.58
C ASN A 261 4.92 -18.19 30.30
N LEU A 262 5.59 -18.03 29.16
CA LEU A 262 5.01 -18.22 27.82
C LEU A 262 4.57 -19.66 27.56
N SER A 263 5.06 -20.65 28.31
CA SER A 263 4.59 -22.04 28.20
C SER A 263 3.21 -22.26 28.81
N LYS A 264 2.75 -21.35 29.69
CA LYS A 264 1.44 -21.42 30.35
C LYS A 264 0.42 -20.48 29.71
N GLY A 265 0.87 -19.34 29.15
CA GLY A 265 0.01 -18.36 28.51
C GLY A 265 -0.79 -18.89 27.33
N GLN A 266 -0.25 -19.83 26.54
CA GLN A 266 -1.03 -20.45 25.44
C GLN A 266 -2.18 -21.35 25.91
N SER A 267 -2.13 -21.83 27.16
CA SER A 267 -3.13 -22.75 27.70
C SER A 267 -4.17 -22.06 28.59
N GLU A 268 -3.83 -20.97 29.27
CA GLU A 268 -4.71 -20.33 30.27
C GLU A 268 -5.55 -19.15 29.72
N GLU A 269 -5.12 -18.48 28.64
CA GLU A 269 -5.94 -17.41 28.03
C GLU A 269 -7.17 -17.93 27.25
N THR A 270 -7.21 -19.22 26.94
CA THR A 270 -8.37 -19.85 26.27
C THR A 270 -9.54 -20.11 27.24
N GLU A 271 -9.31 -20.07 28.55
CA GLU A 271 -10.29 -20.51 29.56
C GLU A 271 -10.86 -19.38 30.43
N SER A 272 -10.21 -18.21 30.50
CA SER A 272 -10.63 -17.15 31.44
C SER A 272 -11.63 -16.11 30.87
N GLN A 273 -12.19 -16.30 29.67
CA GLN A 273 -13.20 -15.39 29.08
C GLN A 273 -14.51 -16.06 28.62
N LEU A 274 -14.95 -17.16 29.25
CA LEU A 274 -16.30 -17.68 28.99
C LEU A 274 -17.11 -17.84 30.28
N PRO A 275 -18.16 -17.03 30.50
CA PRO A 275 -19.18 -17.39 31.45
C PRO A 275 -20.10 -18.45 30.81
N GLY A 276 -20.15 -19.63 31.41
CA GLY A 276 -21.25 -20.57 31.24
C GLY A 276 -20.95 -21.83 30.43
N LYS A 277 -20.89 -22.96 31.13
CA LYS A 277 -21.01 -24.31 30.56
C LYS A 277 -22.31 -24.47 29.76
N LEU A 278 -22.24 -25.00 28.55
CA LEU A 278 -23.06 -26.16 28.11
C LEU A 278 -22.63 -26.68 26.73
N ASP A 279 -22.27 -27.97 26.73
CA ASP A 279 -22.35 -29.01 25.69
C ASP A 279 -21.93 -28.78 24.22
N GLN A 280 -20.93 -29.59 23.84
CA GLN A 280 -20.82 -30.42 22.63
C GLN A 280 -20.33 -29.84 21.28
N SER A 281 -19.14 -30.34 20.93
CA SER A 281 -18.62 -30.72 19.60
C SER A 281 -17.95 -29.64 18.71
N PRO A 282 -16.91 -30.02 17.94
CA PRO A 282 -15.81 -29.12 17.58
C PRO A 282 -15.93 -28.63 16.13
N SER A 283 -15.79 -27.32 15.89
CA SER A 283 -15.51 -26.81 14.54
C SER A 283 -15.15 -25.33 14.54
N SER A 284 -13.90 -25.06 14.17
CA SER A 284 -13.45 -23.87 13.44
C SER A 284 -13.41 -22.52 14.19
N THR A 285 -12.41 -22.32 15.06
CA THR A 285 -11.96 -20.95 15.43
C THR A 285 -10.44 -20.85 15.67
N THR A 286 -9.65 -21.88 15.32
CA THR A 286 -8.20 -21.94 15.62
C THR A 286 -7.30 -21.28 14.55
N GLN A 287 -7.78 -20.32 13.75
CA GLN A 287 -6.96 -19.73 12.68
C GLN A 287 -6.49 -18.29 12.90
N GLN A 288 -6.91 -17.59 13.96
CA GLN A 288 -6.59 -16.15 14.10
C GLN A 288 -5.39 -15.81 14.99
N LEU A 289 -4.75 -16.76 15.68
CA LEU A 289 -3.56 -16.48 16.50
C LEU A 289 -2.25 -17.07 15.95
N SER A 290 -2.31 -17.79 14.84
CA SER A 290 -1.16 -18.49 14.24
C SER A 290 -0.25 -17.60 13.39
N SER A 291 -0.65 -16.36 13.09
CA SER A 291 0.09 -15.48 12.17
C SER A 291 1.09 -14.53 12.82
N LEU A 292 1.15 -14.45 14.16
CA LEU A 292 2.05 -13.52 14.86
C LEU A 292 3.34 -14.17 15.43
N ILE A 293 3.55 -15.48 15.27
CA ILE A 293 4.74 -16.19 15.80
C ILE A 293 5.35 -17.13 14.75
N ARG A 294 5.45 -16.66 13.50
CA ARG A 294 6.40 -17.19 12.52
C ARG A 294 7.02 -16.04 11.72
N MET A 295 8.03 -15.42 12.34
CA MET A 295 9.23 -14.90 11.67
C MET A 295 10.42 -15.30 12.53
#